data_AF-A0A653S5K6-F1
#
_entry.id   AF-A0A653S5K6-F1
#
_cell.length_a   1.000
_cell.length_b   1.000
_cell.length_c   1.000
_cell.angle_alpha   90.00
_cell.angle_beta   90.00
_cell.angle_gamma   90.00
#
_symmetry.space_group_name_H-M   'P 1'
#
loop_
_entity.id
_entity.type
_entity.pdbx_description
1 polymer ?
#
loop_
_entity_poly.entity_id
_entity_poly.type
_entity_poly.pdbx_seq_one_letter_code
_entity_poly.pdbx_strand_id
1 'polypeptide(L)'
;MPNTSIRSSSVDKSEAVATVALVGTIKAPPEGVVDYYKTSMEAQGFKLVPGPSAVGNVTSLDFIRGDGETVNVSVRQKEGVSTFTIGANVAAGSVK
;
A
#
# COMPACT_ATOMS: atom_id res chain seq x y z
N MET A 1 -9.01 -1.92 -2.59
CA MET A 1 -9.44 -3.01 -3.50
C MET A 1 -10.84 -3.48 -3.11
N PRO A 2 -11.79 -3.61 -4.04
CA PRO A 2 -13.14 -4.10 -3.74
C PRO A 2 -13.12 -5.47 -3.06
N ASN A 3 -14.11 -5.77 -2.22
CA ASN A 3 -14.27 -7.04 -1.50
C ASN A 3 -13.13 -7.40 -0.52
N THR A 4 -12.32 -6.42 -0.12
CA THR A 4 -11.33 -6.59 0.94
C THR A 4 -12.01 -6.70 2.31
N SER A 5 -11.54 -7.64 3.13
CA SER A 5 -11.79 -7.61 4.58
C SER A 5 -10.70 -6.81 5.29
N ILE A 6 -11.05 -5.65 5.83
CA ILE A 6 -10.12 -4.79 6.60
C ILE A 6 -9.88 -5.42 7.97
N ARG A 7 -8.60 -5.60 8.33
CA ARG A 7 -8.18 -6.17 9.62
C ARG A 7 -7.80 -5.08 10.63
N SER A 8 -7.13 -4.03 10.15
CA SER A 8 -6.75 -2.87 10.95
C SER A 8 -6.57 -1.67 10.03
N SER A 9 -6.89 -0.47 10.51
CA SER A 9 -6.62 0.78 9.82
C SER A 9 -6.39 1.90 10.83
N SER A 10 -5.41 2.76 10.58
CA SER A 10 -5.17 3.97 11.37
C SER A 10 -4.79 5.13 10.46
N VAL A 11 -5.15 6.33 10.90
CA VAL A 11 -4.77 7.59 10.29
C VAL A 11 -4.44 8.53 11.42
N ASP A 12 -3.20 9.01 11.45
CA ASP A 12 -2.76 10.10 12.31
C ASP A 12 -2.55 11.35 11.45
N LYS A 13 -3.22 12.45 11.81
CA LYS A 13 -3.09 13.76 11.15
C LYS A 13 -2.70 14.85 12.15
N SER A 14 -2.17 14.48 13.32
CA SER A 14 -1.80 15.44 14.37
C SER A 14 -0.60 16.32 13.97
N GLU A 15 0.21 15.86 13.00
CA GLU A 15 1.34 16.59 12.44
C GLU A 15 1.08 17.08 11.01
N ALA A 16 2.02 17.85 10.46
CA ALA A 16 1.97 18.35 9.08
C ALA A 16 1.96 17.20 8.04
N VAL A 17 2.63 16.09 8.37
CA VAL A 17 2.60 14.85 7.61
C VAL A 17 1.64 13.90 8.33
N ALA A 18 0.69 13.36 7.59
CA ALA A 18 -0.19 12.31 8.06
C ALA A 18 0.45 10.93 7.84
N THR A 19 0.37 10.10 8.87
CA THR A 19 0.77 8.69 8.81
C THR A 19 -0.47 7.81 8.69
N VAL A 20 -0.49 6.95 7.68
CA VAL A 20 -1.59 6.02 7.42
C VAL A 20 -1.05 4.60 7.47
N ALA A 21 -1.78 3.72 8.14
CA ALA A 21 -1.55 2.28 8.08
C ALA A 21 -2.84 1.53 7.79
N LEU A 22 -2.76 0.52 6.93
CA LEU A 22 -3.89 -0.35 6.60
C LEU A 22 -3.41 -1.78 6.45
N VAL A 23 -4.10 -2.71 7.11
CA VAL A 23 -3.93 -4.15 6.91
C VAL A 23 -5.26 -4.72 6.40
N GLY A 24 -5.21 -5.35 5.23
CA GLY A 24 -6.36 -5.97 4.59
C GLY A 24 -6.10 -7.41 4.19
N THR A 25 -7.18 -8.17 4.02
CA THR A 25 -7.14 -9.54 3.50
C THR A 25 -8.12 -9.69 2.35
N ILE A 26 -7.74 -10.46 1.34
CA ILE A 26 -8.58 -10.74 0.18
C ILE A 26 -8.27 -12.12 -0.41
N LYS A 27 -9.30 -12.80 -0.91
CA LYS A 27 -9.16 -14.06 -1.66
C LYS A 27 -8.77 -13.76 -3.11
N ALA A 28 -7.49 -13.44 -3.32
CA ALA A 28 -6.89 -13.13 -4.62
C ALA A 28 -5.39 -13.49 -4.60
N PRO A 29 -4.77 -13.76 -5.77
CA PRO A 29 -3.33 -13.94 -5.87
C PRO A 29 -2.56 -12.62 -5.61
N PRO A 30 -1.32 -12.66 -5.08
CA PRO A 30 -0.52 -11.47 -4.82
C PRO A 30 -0.37 -10.53 -6.01
N GLU A 31 -0.23 -11.09 -7.21
CA GLU A 31 -0.06 -10.33 -8.45
C GLU A 31 -1.25 -9.40 -8.69
N GLY A 32 -2.48 -9.90 -8.50
CA GLY A 32 -3.69 -9.08 -8.65
C GLY A 32 -3.81 -7.98 -7.59
N VAL A 33 -3.27 -8.19 -6.39
CA VAL A 33 -3.23 -7.17 -5.33
C VAL A 33 -2.20 -6.10 -5.66
N VAL A 34 -1.03 -6.52 -6.12
CA VAL A 34 0.10 -5.68 -6.54
C VAL A 34 -0.30 -4.79 -7.71
N ASP A 35 -0.87 -5.36 -8.77
CA ASP A 35 -1.31 -4.61 -9.95
C ASP A 35 -2.37 -3.58 -9.59
N TYR A 36 -3.36 -3.95 -8.77
CA TYR A 36 -4.40 -3.03 -8.33
C TYR A 36 -3.81 -1.83 -7.58
N TYR A 37 -2.94 -2.06 -6.59
CA TYR A 37 -2.37 -0.97 -5.81
C TYR A 37 -1.35 -0.15 -6.60
N LYS A 38 -0.58 -0.77 -7.49
CA LYS A 38 0.29 -0.05 -8.42
C LYS A 38 -0.50 0.94 -9.27
N THR A 39 -1.54 0.47 -9.96
CA THR A 39 -2.40 1.36 -10.78
C THR A 39 -3.06 2.45 -9.93
N SER A 40 -3.52 2.11 -8.72
CA SER A 40 -4.14 3.09 -7.81
C SER A 40 -3.15 4.16 -7.33
N MET A 41 -1.91 3.80 -7.04
CA MET A 41 -0.87 4.76 -6.61
C MET A 41 -0.43 5.64 -7.78
N GLU A 42 -0.21 5.04 -8.97
CA GLU A 42 0.15 5.78 -10.18
C GLU A 42 -0.94 6.80 -10.58
N ALA A 43 -2.22 6.43 -10.45
CA ALA A 43 -3.36 7.35 -10.68
C ALA A 43 -3.39 8.53 -9.68
N GLN A 44 -2.76 8.39 -8.52
CA GLN A 44 -2.60 9.44 -7.53
C GLN A 44 -1.30 10.25 -7.71
N GLY A 45 -0.54 9.98 -8.77
CA GLY A 45 0.70 10.70 -9.10
C GLY A 45 1.93 10.17 -8.36
N PHE A 46 1.81 9.07 -7.62
CA PHE A 46 2.97 8.39 -7.07
C PHE A 46 3.74 7.65 -8.17
N LYS A 47 5.06 7.60 -8.01
CA LYS A 47 5.96 6.88 -8.91
C LYS A 47 6.55 5.69 -8.18
N LEU A 48 6.55 4.53 -8.83
CA LEU A 48 7.20 3.33 -8.32
C LEU A 48 8.71 3.55 -8.23
N VAL A 49 9.29 3.21 -7.07
CA VAL A 49 10.74 3.20 -6.87
C VAL A 49 11.28 1.86 -7.38
N PRO A 50 12.28 1.84 -8.26
CA PRO A 50 12.93 0.61 -8.69
C PRO A 50 13.58 -0.11 -7.51
N GLY A 51 13.28 -1.39 -7.33
CA GLY A 51 13.81 -2.21 -6.24
C GLY A 51 13.44 -3.68 -6.41
N PRO A 52 13.95 -4.56 -5.54
CA PRO A 52 13.59 -5.97 -5.57
C PRO A 52 12.08 -6.11 -5.32
N SER A 53 11.36 -6.65 -6.29
CA SER A 53 9.90 -6.80 -6.21
C SER A 53 9.46 -7.79 -5.12
N ALA A 54 10.36 -8.66 -4.64
CA ALA A 54 10.07 -9.65 -3.62
C ALA A 54 11.25 -9.95 -2.69
N VAL A 55 10.94 -10.19 -1.42
CA VAL A 55 11.86 -10.73 -0.41
C VAL A 55 11.22 -11.98 0.19
N GLY A 56 11.74 -13.16 -0.16
CA GLY A 56 11.09 -14.43 0.17
C GLY A 56 9.71 -14.55 -0.48
N ASN A 57 8.67 -14.81 0.32
CA ASN A 57 7.27 -14.94 -0.13
C ASN A 57 6.47 -13.64 0.05
N VAL A 58 7.15 -12.50 0.15
CA VAL A 58 6.53 -11.18 0.29
C VAL A 58 6.87 -10.35 -0.94
N THR A 59 5.85 -9.92 -1.66
CA THR A 59 5.98 -8.93 -2.75
C THR A 59 5.84 -7.54 -2.15
N SER A 60 6.77 -6.64 -2.45
CA SER A 60 6.79 -5.27 -1.91
C SER A 60 6.92 -4.24 -3.03
N LEU A 61 6.20 -3.13 -2.88
CA LEU A 61 6.25 -1.97 -3.77
C LEU A 61 6.47 -0.73 -2.93
N ASP A 62 7.42 0.09 -3.35
CA ASP A 62 7.68 1.39 -2.76
C ASP A 62 7.37 2.50 -3.75
N PHE A 63 6.72 3.55 -3.28
CA PHE A 63 6.26 4.65 -4.10
C PHE A 63 6.65 5.99 -3.49
N ILE A 64 6.95 6.97 -4.34
CA ILE A 64 7.25 8.35 -3.95
C ILE A 64 6.41 9.36 -4.74
N ARG A 65 6.03 10.48 -4.11
CA ARG A 65 5.36 11.61 -4.76
C ARG A 65 5.85 12.94 -4.20
N GLY A 66 6.00 13.92 -5.09
CA GLY A 66 6.40 15.28 -4.72
C GLY A 66 7.69 15.33 -3.91
N ASP A 67 7.70 16.17 -2.88
CA ASP A 67 8.89 16.52 -2.09
C ASP A 67 9.17 15.58 -0.91
N GLY A 68 8.52 14.41 -0.85
CA GLY A 68 8.82 13.41 0.19
C GLY A 68 7.68 12.51 0.64
N GLU A 69 6.52 12.52 -0.03
CA GLU A 69 5.46 11.59 0.31
C GLU A 69 5.83 10.17 -0.11
N THR A 70 5.53 9.19 0.74
CA THR A 70 5.88 7.79 0.53
C THR A 70 4.69 6.88 0.74
N VAL A 71 4.61 5.81 -0.05
CA VAL A 71 3.70 4.67 0.18
C VAL A 71 4.46 3.38 0.00
N ASN A 72 4.36 2.48 0.97
CA ASN A 72 4.80 1.10 0.86
C ASN A 72 3.58 0.18 0.80
N VAL A 73 3.61 -0.80 -0.09
CA VAL A 73 2.63 -1.89 -0.18
C VAL A 73 3.38 -3.19 -0.08
N SER A 74 3.05 -4.03 0.90
CA SER A 74 3.59 -5.39 1.00
C SER A 74 2.46 -6.41 0.97
N VAL A 75 2.68 -7.53 0.28
CA VAL A 75 1.68 -8.59 0.08
C VAL A 75 2.29 -9.94 0.40
N ARG A 76 1.61 -10.71 1.25
CA ARG A 76 1.95 -12.10 1.57
C ARG A 76 0.73 -12.97 1.35
N GLN A 77 0.90 -14.11 0.69
CA GLN A 77 -0.17 -15.10 0.57
C GLN A 77 -0.03 -16.23 1.57
N LYS A 78 -1.17 -16.70 2.07
CA LYS A 78 -1.32 -17.98 2.77
C LYS A 78 -2.66 -18.59 2.39
N GLU A 79 -2.67 -19.87 2.00
CA GLU A 79 -3.90 -20.65 1.72
C GLU A 79 -4.86 -19.94 0.72
N GLY A 80 -4.29 -19.31 -0.32
CA GLY A 80 -5.07 -18.61 -1.36
C GLY A 80 -5.66 -17.26 -0.91
N VAL A 81 -5.36 -16.81 0.31
CA VAL A 81 -5.73 -15.49 0.83
C VAL A 81 -4.47 -14.62 0.88
N SER A 82 -4.52 -13.48 0.19
CA SER A 82 -3.49 -12.46 0.28
C SER A 82 -3.79 -11.54 1.46
N THR A 83 -2.80 -11.38 2.33
CA THR A 83 -2.75 -10.30 3.32
C THR A 83 -1.88 -9.19 2.75
N PHE A 84 -2.40 -7.98 2.73
CA PHE A 84 -1.63 -6.81 2.30
C PHE A 84 -1.54 -5.79 3.43
N THR A 85 -0.39 -5.14 3.51
CA THR A 85 -0.11 -4.04 4.41
C THR A 85 0.26 -2.82 3.59
N ILE A 86 -0.37 -1.70 3.89
CA ILE A 86 -0.10 -0.40 3.27
C ILE A 86 0.31 0.56 4.37
N GLY A 87 1.49 1.16 4.21
CA GLY A 87 1.96 2.26 5.03
C GLY A 87 2.15 3.49 4.15
N ALA A 88 1.71 4.66 4.61
CA ALA A 88 1.92 5.89 3.89
C ALA A 88 2.30 7.05 4.82
N ASN A 89 3.18 7.91 4.34
CA ASN A 89 3.45 9.23 4.92
C ASN A 89 3.16 10.26 3.83
N VAL A 90 2.12 11.05 4.04
CA VAL A 90 1.59 11.98 3.03
C VAL A 90 1.25 13.31 3.68
N ALA A 91 1.15 14.40 2.92
CA ALA A 91 0.61 15.65 3.45
C ALA A 91 -0.81 15.43 4.01
N ALA A 92 -1.14 16.02 5.15
CA ALA A 92 -2.42 15.76 5.81
C ALA A 92 -3.65 16.06 4.92
N GLY A 93 -3.55 17.07 4.04
CA GLY A 93 -4.58 17.40 3.05
C GLY A 93 -4.71 16.42 1.87
N SER A 94 -3.72 15.54 1.67
CA SER A 94 -3.76 14.48 0.66
C SER A 94 -4.63 13.29 1.06
N VAL A 95 -4.86 13.10 2.37
CA VAL A 95 -5.66 11.97 2.89
C VAL A 95 -7.15 12.28 2.78
N LYS A 96 -7.82 11.62 1.85
CA LYS A 96 -9.27 11.71 1.61
C LYS A 96 -10.09 10.78 2.50
#